data_AF-A0AAD0T3B2-F1
#
_entry.id   AF-A0AAD0T3B2-F1
#
_cell.length_a   1.000
_cell.length_b   1.000
_cell.length_c   1.000
_cell.angle_alpha   90.00
_cell.angle_beta   90.00
_cell.angle_gamma   90.00
#
_symmetry.space_group_name_H-M   'P 1'
#
loop_
_entity.id
_entity.type
_entity.pdbx_description
1 polymer ?
#
loop_
_entity_poly.entity_id
_entity_poly.type
_entity_poly.pdbx_seq_one_letter_code
_entity_poly.pdbx_strand_id
1 'polypeptide(L)'
;MFRTLAFINIVLTLGLIVIGGLVSADFTGLECTSWPICYAPTVDKASIYPILHRIFAGIIIILNTILFIKKPKERAVRLGLFLLILQSLLGGINFIYKLPTLVSVFHLMLSFAYIAIFAQLFVPDIEKISEKIVSYNPKAKDFVFVMLLIALVQFFFGGVIHQTATKDVCGMGENINILCNTANGIQFWPSSVAAQIHSLHKYLGILFLLTLIVYLFSIIKTALSLHGRAFKQFSFLSSSLVILFLIHLFNAKRLFLLTDTTYFQVLHLLLAVLISLNLIFLFQWFIKFEEVNLGGYQHTFASDMLSLTKPRLGLLVVSTIISGILLTGEYIDFFYLVNALVFSILIVMSATTINCYMEIDVDANMVRTKDRALPAGRVKPIYALIQGWILFIVGFLATYFFVNTATALLGALAFFSYLYVYTPMKRKSPAALFVGALPGAIPPVMGRTIVTGEIDGLAILLFTILFIWQIPHFMAISIYHKHDYAEGDIKVYPHFYSITKMKICIAVWTFLLALSAVSGYFFDLNSKNFFIASIIVNGLFFAQSLQSFFIDDEESYVAWARQYFWGSIIYLPLLLSLMIFLS
;
A
#
# COMPACT_ATOMS: atom_id res chain seq x y z
N MET A 1 -20.82 14.89 22.06
CA MET A 1 -19.48 14.69 22.68
C MET A 1 -18.50 13.92 21.79
N PHE A 2 -18.76 12.67 21.35
CA PHE A 2 -17.80 11.89 20.55
C PHE A 2 -17.42 12.56 19.20
N ARG A 3 -18.42 12.90 18.36
CA ARG A 3 -18.18 13.63 17.10
C ARG A 3 -17.47 14.97 17.32
N THR A 4 -17.79 15.68 18.41
CA THR A 4 -17.12 16.94 18.77
C THR A 4 -15.64 16.73 19.05
N LEU A 5 -15.28 15.73 19.85
CA LEU A 5 -13.88 15.41 20.16
C LEU A 5 -13.12 14.93 18.92
N ALA A 6 -13.74 14.13 18.06
CA ALA A 6 -13.14 13.73 16.78
C ALA A 6 -12.92 14.93 15.85
N PHE A 7 -13.83 15.90 15.84
CA PHE A 7 -13.69 17.13 15.03
C PHE A 7 -12.55 18.00 15.54
N ILE A 8 -12.48 18.22 16.85
CA ILE A 8 -11.36 18.93 17.49
C ILE A 8 -10.04 18.25 17.15
N ASN A 9 -10.01 16.92 17.16
CA ASN A 9 -8.82 16.14 16.81
C ASN A 9 -8.37 16.40 15.35
N ILE A 10 -9.30 16.43 14.40
CA ILE A 10 -9.01 16.79 13.00
C ILE A 10 -8.44 18.21 12.90
N VAL A 11 -9.08 19.20 13.53
CA VAL A 11 -8.65 20.60 13.48
C VAL A 11 -7.25 20.77 14.07
N LEU A 12 -6.99 20.16 15.23
CA LEU A 12 -5.67 20.20 15.86
C LEU A 12 -4.61 19.53 15.00
N THR A 13 -4.94 18.42 14.33
CA THR A 13 -3.97 17.73 13.47
C THR A 13 -3.71 18.50 12.17
N LEU A 14 -4.70 19.20 11.61
CA LEU A 14 -4.47 20.15 10.52
C LEU A 14 -3.53 21.29 10.96
N GLY A 15 -3.74 21.84 12.15
CA GLY A 15 -2.83 22.82 12.76
C GLY A 15 -1.42 22.24 12.95
N LEU A 16 -1.32 20.98 13.38
CA LEU A 16 -0.05 20.29 13.55
C LEU A 16 0.69 20.11 12.21
N ILE A 17 -0.01 19.76 11.13
CA ILE A 17 0.59 19.68 9.78
C ILE A 17 1.13 21.04 9.33
N VAL A 18 0.41 22.13 9.60
CA VAL A 18 0.85 23.50 9.28
C VAL A 18 2.11 23.86 10.08
N ILE A 19 2.11 23.63 11.40
CA ILE A 19 3.27 23.90 12.26
C ILE A 19 4.45 23.01 11.85
N GLY A 20 4.20 21.73 11.57
CA GLY A 20 5.22 20.77 11.11
C GLY A 20 5.83 21.17 9.77
N GLY A 21 5.02 21.73 8.87
CA GLY A 21 5.48 22.33 7.62
C GLY A 21 6.45 23.49 7.85
N LEU A 22 6.16 24.38 8.80
CA LEU A 22 7.07 25.48 9.21
C LEU A 22 8.38 24.92 9.81
N VAL A 23 8.27 23.96 10.73
CA VAL A 23 9.43 23.29 11.35
C VAL A 23 10.34 22.66 10.31
N SER A 24 9.75 22.04 9.29
CA SER A 24 10.50 21.39 8.22
C SER A 24 11.07 22.37 7.20
N ALA A 25 10.34 23.42 6.84
CA ALA A 25 10.76 24.39 5.82
C ALA A 25 11.99 25.19 6.27
N ASP A 26 12.02 25.56 7.54
CA ASP A 26 13.10 26.36 8.13
C ASP A 26 14.18 25.47 8.80
N PHE A 27 14.08 24.13 8.69
CA PHE A 27 14.96 23.14 9.35
C PHE A 27 15.11 23.30 10.88
N THR A 28 14.19 24.02 11.53
CA THR A 28 14.23 24.32 12.97
C THR A 28 13.97 23.10 13.85
N GLY A 29 13.54 21.98 13.26
CA GLY A 29 13.34 20.72 13.98
C GLY A 29 14.59 20.18 14.71
N LEU A 30 15.78 20.63 14.31
CA LEU A 30 17.07 20.26 14.91
C LEU A 30 17.46 21.09 16.14
N GLU A 31 16.72 22.16 16.46
CA GLU A 31 17.07 23.06 17.57
C GLU A 31 16.69 22.51 18.95
N CYS A 32 15.80 21.52 18.99
CA CYS A 32 15.49 20.78 20.21
C CYS A 32 16.61 19.81 20.54
N THR A 33 17.08 19.78 21.78
CA THR A 33 18.14 18.87 22.22
C THR A 33 17.64 17.52 22.76
N SER A 34 16.32 17.35 22.87
CA SER A 34 15.69 16.18 23.51
C SER A 34 14.42 15.73 22.79
N TRP A 35 13.95 14.52 23.11
CA TRP A 35 12.66 13.95 22.71
C TRP A 35 12.14 13.07 23.86
N PRO A 36 10.82 13.01 24.15
CA PRO A 36 9.71 13.62 23.42
C PRO A 36 9.47 15.11 23.72
N ILE A 37 9.91 15.60 24.86
CA ILE A 37 9.86 17.03 25.22
C ILE A 37 10.98 17.76 24.48
N CYS A 38 10.75 18.98 24.00
CA CYS A 38 11.79 19.83 23.41
C CYS A 38 12.41 20.74 24.46
N TYR A 39 13.69 20.53 24.75
CA TYR A 39 14.51 21.49 25.48
C TYR A 39 15.33 22.31 24.46
N ALA A 40 15.04 23.61 24.40
CA ALA A 40 15.79 24.58 23.60
C ALA A 40 16.56 25.53 24.54
N PRO A 41 17.85 25.81 24.30
CA PRO A 41 18.66 26.69 25.15
C PRO A 41 18.13 28.13 25.22
N THR A 42 17.52 28.60 24.15
CA THR A 42 16.90 29.92 24.00
C THR A 42 15.51 29.75 23.38
N VAL A 43 14.54 30.59 23.79
CA VAL A 43 13.20 30.63 23.17
C VAL A 43 13.18 31.80 22.19
N ASP A 44 13.40 31.51 20.93
CA ASP A 44 13.40 32.42 19.81
C ASP A 44 12.43 31.94 18.72
N LYS A 45 12.34 32.68 17.59
CA LYS A 45 11.44 32.31 16.49
C LYS A 45 11.73 30.94 15.89
N ALA A 46 12.96 30.45 16.02
CA ALA A 46 13.36 29.20 15.42
C ALA A 46 12.92 28.03 16.32
N SER A 47 13.09 28.16 17.64
CA SER A 47 12.74 27.12 18.62
C SER A 47 11.25 27.07 19.00
N ILE A 48 10.47 28.12 18.75
CA ILE A 48 9.05 28.17 19.11
C ILE A 48 8.19 27.19 18.31
N TYR A 49 8.44 27.01 17.00
CA TYR A 49 7.64 26.10 16.17
C TYR A 49 7.82 24.63 16.57
N PRO A 50 9.05 24.11 16.78
CA PRO A 50 9.25 22.75 17.31
C PRO A 50 8.60 22.50 18.67
N ILE A 51 8.64 23.50 19.58
CA ILE A 51 7.98 23.42 20.90
C ILE A 51 6.47 23.31 20.72
N LEU A 52 5.86 24.23 19.96
CA LEU A 52 4.42 24.23 19.69
C LEU A 52 3.97 22.93 19.01
N HIS A 53 4.75 22.43 18.05
CA HIS A 53 4.47 21.16 17.38
C HIS A 53 4.33 20.01 18.38
N ARG A 54 5.28 19.88 19.32
CA ARG A 54 5.26 18.79 20.33
C ARG A 54 4.14 18.97 21.36
N ILE A 55 3.81 20.20 21.75
CA ILE A 55 2.68 20.47 22.65
C ILE A 55 1.37 20.03 21.98
N PHE A 56 1.14 20.43 20.72
CA PHE A 56 -0.06 20.05 19.97
C PHE A 56 -0.14 18.54 19.76
N ALA A 57 0.98 17.90 19.44
CA ALA A 57 1.05 16.44 19.35
C ALA A 57 0.67 15.76 20.67
N GLY A 58 1.17 16.27 21.81
CA GLY A 58 0.80 15.79 23.14
C GLY A 58 -0.70 15.91 23.42
N ILE A 59 -1.32 17.03 23.07
CA ILE A 59 -2.78 17.24 23.21
C ILE A 59 -3.55 16.23 22.35
N ILE A 60 -3.12 15.97 21.11
CA ILE A 60 -3.75 14.98 20.23
C ILE A 60 -3.65 13.57 20.82
N ILE A 61 -2.52 13.19 21.42
CA ILE A 61 -2.34 11.90 22.12
C ILE A 61 -3.32 11.77 23.27
N ILE A 62 -3.46 12.80 24.11
CA ILE A 62 -4.41 12.80 25.23
C ILE A 62 -5.85 12.66 24.71
N LEU A 63 -6.23 13.47 23.71
CA LEU A 63 -7.57 13.41 23.11
C LEU A 63 -7.88 12.05 22.49
N ASN A 64 -6.93 11.46 21.76
CA ASN A 64 -7.10 10.14 21.15
C ASN A 64 -7.24 9.05 22.21
N THR A 65 -6.45 9.13 23.28
CA THR A 65 -6.56 8.21 24.44
C THR A 65 -7.94 8.30 25.09
N ILE A 66 -8.47 9.53 25.30
CA ILE A 66 -9.83 9.73 25.81
C ILE A 66 -10.88 9.13 24.86
N LEU A 67 -10.72 9.32 23.55
CA LEU A 67 -11.60 8.72 22.55
C LEU A 67 -11.55 7.19 22.60
N PHE A 68 -10.37 6.59 22.75
CA PHE A 68 -10.17 5.15 22.84
C PHE A 68 -10.82 4.56 24.10
N ILE A 69 -10.62 5.18 25.25
CA ILE A 69 -11.26 4.76 26.51
C ILE A 69 -12.79 4.82 26.38
N LYS A 70 -13.34 5.88 25.76
CA LYS A 70 -14.79 6.06 25.62
C LYS A 70 -15.42 5.14 24.56
N LYS A 71 -14.71 4.81 23.48
CA LYS A 71 -15.23 4.05 22.33
C LYS A 71 -14.19 3.05 21.78
N PRO A 72 -13.77 2.05 22.57
CA PRO A 72 -12.68 1.14 22.18
C PRO A 72 -13.06 0.20 21.02
N LYS A 73 -14.35 -0.03 20.80
CA LYS A 73 -14.85 -0.86 19.69
C LYS A 73 -14.88 -0.12 18.35
N GLU A 74 -14.85 1.22 18.38
CA GLU A 74 -14.95 2.04 17.17
C GLU A 74 -13.70 1.87 16.30
N ARG A 75 -13.88 1.47 15.04
CA ARG A 75 -12.75 1.16 14.13
C ARG A 75 -11.83 2.36 13.92
N ALA A 76 -12.39 3.56 13.69
CA ALA A 76 -11.62 4.77 13.46
C ALA A 76 -10.72 5.11 14.66
N VAL A 77 -11.21 4.86 15.88
CA VAL A 77 -10.46 5.14 17.11
C VAL A 77 -9.32 4.15 17.32
N ARG A 78 -9.56 2.85 17.09
CA ARG A 78 -8.51 1.81 17.17
C ARG A 78 -7.39 2.05 16.15
N LEU A 79 -7.76 2.32 14.90
CA LEU A 79 -6.79 2.62 13.86
C LEU A 79 -6.07 3.94 14.10
N GLY A 80 -6.79 4.97 14.56
CA GLY A 80 -6.20 6.25 14.93
C GLY A 80 -5.13 6.10 16.02
N LEU A 81 -5.40 5.32 17.06
CA LEU A 81 -4.41 5.04 18.11
C LEU A 81 -3.18 4.32 17.55
N PHE A 82 -3.38 3.28 16.73
CA PHE A 82 -2.29 2.55 16.08
C PHE A 82 -1.41 3.49 15.22
N LEU A 83 -2.03 4.33 14.39
CA LEU A 83 -1.30 5.30 13.57
C LEU A 83 -0.56 6.33 14.42
N LEU A 84 -1.11 6.75 15.56
CA LEU A 84 -0.48 7.73 16.43
C LEU A 84 0.75 7.17 17.16
N ILE A 85 0.72 5.88 17.51
CA ILE A 85 1.90 5.16 18.02
C ILE A 85 2.99 5.16 16.95
N LEU A 86 2.66 4.76 15.72
CA LEU A 86 3.60 4.74 14.61
C LEU A 86 4.13 6.15 14.28
N GLN A 87 3.27 7.16 14.31
CA GLN A 87 3.63 8.58 14.14
C GLN A 87 4.67 9.01 15.17
N SER A 88 4.47 8.64 16.43
CA SER A 88 5.37 8.98 17.53
C SER A 88 6.74 8.30 17.37
N LEU A 89 6.76 7.03 16.96
CA LEU A 89 7.99 6.30 16.64
C LEU A 89 8.77 6.95 15.49
N LEU A 90 8.10 7.27 14.37
CA LEU A 90 8.75 7.97 13.25
C LEU A 90 9.24 9.37 13.68
N GLY A 91 8.51 10.06 14.56
CA GLY A 91 8.94 11.34 15.13
C GLY A 91 10.23 11.21 15.94
N GLY A 92 10.37 10.15 16.74
CA GLY A 92 11.60 9.83 17.46
C GLY A 92 12.76 9.49 16.53
N ILE A 93 12.52 8.69 15.48
CA ILE A 93 13.53 8.36 14.46
C ILE A 93 13.99 9.64 13.73
N ASN A 94 13.07 10.52 13.36
CA ASN A 94 13.40 11.82 12.76
C ASN A 94 14.30 12.66 13.68
N PHE A 95 14.08 12.63 14.98
CA PHE A 95 14.96 13.31 15.93
C PHE A 95 16.34 12.65 16.01
N ILE A 96 16.40 11.33 16.25
CA ILE A 96 17.65 10.57 16.45
C ILE A 96 18.56 10.66 15.22
N TYR A 97 17.98 10.52 14.03
CA TYR A 97 18.72 10.47 12.77
C TYR A 97 18.73 11.82 12.02
N LYS A 98 18.40 12.92 12.71
CA LYS A 98 18.50 14.30 12.19
C LYS A 98 17.74 14.52 10.87
N LEU A 99 16.43 14.23 10.90
CA LEU A 99 15.45 14.44 9.84
C LEU A 99 15.77 13.70 8.52
N PRO A 100 15.87 12.35 8.50
CA PRO A 100 15.99 11.63 7.25
C PRO A 100 14.78 11.92 6.35
N THR A 101 15.04 12.23 5.06
CA THR A 101 14.02 12.63 4.09
C THR A 101 12.83 11.67 4.05
N LEU A 102 13.07 10.37 3.85
CA LEU A 102 11.98 9.38 3.73
C LEU A 102 11.21 9.23 5.04
N VAL A 103 11.89 9.23 6.20
CA VAL A 103 11.22 9.14 7.51
C VAL A 103 10.34 10.37 7.74
N SER A 104 10.80 11.56 7.33
CA SER A 104 10.03 12.80 7.42
C SER A 104 8.82 12.81 6.49
N VAL A 105 8.97 12.32 5.25
CA VAL A 105 7.84 12.18 4.30
C VAL A 105 6.81 11.17 4.81
N PHE A 106 7.25 10.00 5.30
CA PHE A 106 6.34 9.02 5.88
C PHE A 106 5.64 9.54 7.15
N HIS A 107 6.35 10.30 7.98
CA HIS A 107 5.76 10.98 9.14
C HIS A 107 4.63 11.94 8.70
N LEU A 108 4.82 12.71 7.64
CA LEU A 108 3.76 13.57 7.09
C LEU A 108 2.59 12.75 6.50
N MET A 109 2.88 11.69 5.73
CA MET A 109 1.85 10.82 5.14
C MET A 109 0.98 10.11 6.19
N LEU A 110 1.58 9.66 7.30
CA LEU A 110 0.84 9.06 8.40
C LEU A 110 -0.06 10.08 9.11
N SER A 111 0.36 11.33 9.26
CA SER A 111 -0.52 12.42 9.74
C SER A 111 -1.72 12.63 8.82
N PHE A 112 -1.53 12.60 7.50
CA PHE A 112 -2.65 12.65 6.55
C PHE A 112 -3.58 11.44 6.70
N ALA A 113 -3.03 10.23 6.76
CA ALA A 113 -3.81 9.00 6.95
C ALA A 113 -4.63 9.03 8.24
N TYR A 114 -4.04 9.57 9.33
CA TYR A 114 -4.71 9.76 10.60
C TYR A 114 -5.92 10.68 10.48
N ILE A 115 -5.78 11.87 9.86
CA ILE A 115 -6.91 12.78 9.62
C ILE A 115 -7.96 12.13 8.73
N ALA A 116 -7.55 11.45 7.66
CA ALA A 116 -8.45 10.79 6.72
C ALA A 116 -9.35 9.74 7.40
N ILE A 117 -8.83 9.00 8.39
CA ILE A 117 -9.62 8.02 9.16
C ILE A 117 -10.70 8.71 10.01
N PHE A 118 -10.35 9.80 10.71
CA PHE A 118 -11.34 10.53 11.51
C PHE A 118 -12.34 11.30 10.64
N ALA A 119 -11.91 11.81 9.48
CA ALA A 119 -12.77 12.51 8.53
C ALA A 119 -13.94 11.65 8.05
N GLN A 120 -13.76 10.31 7.96
CA GLN A 120 -14.84 9.38 7.61
C GLN A 120 -16.03 9.42 8.58
N LEU A 121 -15.84 9.86 9.82
CA LEU A 121 -16.94 10.00 10.80
C LEU A 121 -17.89 11.16 10.51
N PHE A 122 -17.51 12.03 9.57
CA PHE A 122 -18.24 13.25 9.20
C PHE A 122 -18.83 13.19 7.78
N VAL A 123 -18.84 12.01 7.15
CA VAL A 123 -19.52 11.83 5.86
C VAL A 123 -21.00 12.18 6.04
N PRO A 124 -21.54 13.14 5.25
CA PRO A 124 -22.91 13.59 5.39
C PRO A 124 -23.92 12.44 5.32
N ASP A 125 -25.05 12.58 6.01
CA ASP A 125 -26.17 11.66 5.83
C ASP A 125 -26.84 11.92 4.48
N ILE A 126 -27.11 10.82 3.76
CA ILE A 126 -27.70 10.83 2.43
C ILE A 126 -29.13 10.32 2.58
N GLU A 127 -30.07 11.15 2.17
CA GLU A 127 -31.49 10.81 2.19
C GLU A 127 -31.85 9.90 1.01
N LYS A 128 -32.80 9.00 1.22
CA LYS A 128 -33.36 8.16 0.16
C LYS A 128 -34.23 9.03 -0.74
N ILE A 129 -33.94 9.01 -2.03
CA ILE A 129 -34.72 9.71 -3.05
C ILE A 129 -35.97 8.86 -3.35
N SER A 130 -37.15 9.47 -3.32
CA SER A 130 -38.44 8.81 -3.59
C SER A 130 -38.62 8.50 -5.08
N GLU A 131 -38.03 9.31 -5.95
CA GLU A 131 -38.05 9.12 -7.39
C GLU A 131 -37.02 8.08 -7.83
N LYS A 132 -37.39 7.28 -8.83
CA LYS A 132 -36.48 6.30 -9.43
C LYS A 132 -35.37 7.03 -10.17
N ILE A 133 -34.12 6.74 -9.83
CA ILE A 133 -32.95 7.30 -10.52
C ILE A 133 -32.91 6.73 -11.95
N VAL A 134 -33.28 7.54 -12.94
CA VAL A 134 -33.35 7.12 -14.35
C VAL A 134 -31.97 7.03 -15.00
N SER A 135 -31.01 7.87 -14.57
CA SER A 135 -29.65 7.86 -15.13
C SER A 135 -28.58 8.17 -14.08
N TYR A 136 -27.79 7.16 -13.71
CA TYR A 136 -26.61 7.30 -12.84
C TYR A 136 -25.34 6.93 -13.63
N ASN A 137 -24.28 7.73 -13.50
CA ASN A 137 -22.98 7.45 -14.12
C ASN A 137 -21.95 7.04 -13.05
N PRO A 138 -21.64 5.74 -12.91
CA PRO A 138 -20.71 5.27 -11.89
C PRO A 138 -19.26 5.66 -12.19
N LYS A 139 -18.92 6.07 -13.42
CA LYS A 139 -17.55 6.46 -13.82
C LYS A 139 -17.04 7.70 -13.08
N ALA A 140 -17.92 8.59 -12.63
CA ALA A 140 -17.52 9.77 -11.87
C ALA A 140 -16.73 9.39 -10.60
N LYS A 141 -17.17 8.33 -9.91
CA LYS A 141 -16.52 7.78 -8.72
C LYS A 141 -15.10 7.27 -9.03
N ASP A 142 -14.88 6.67 -10.21
CA ASP A 142 -13.54 6.21 -10.62
C ASP A 142 -12.58 7.39 -10.80
N PHE A 143 -13.01 8.49 -11.41
CA PHE A 143 -12.16 9.67 -11.57
C PHE A 143 -11.79 10.29 -10.23
N VAL A 144 -12.70 10.30 -9.25
CA VAL A 144 -12.38 10.72 -7.87
C VAL A 144 -11.31 9.82 -7.25
N PHE A 145 -11.45 8.50 -7.42
CA PHE A 145 -10.45 7.54 -6.94
C PHE A 145 -9.08 7.75 -7.61
N VAL A 146 -9.05 7.93 -8.94
CA VAL A 146 -7.82 8.21 -9.69
C VAL A 146 -7.18 9.53 -9.24
N MET A 147 -7.95 10.60 -9.09
CA MET A 147 -7.46 11.88 -8.56
C MET A 147 -6.88 11.71 -7.15
N LEU A 148 -7.52 10.91 -6.30
CA LEU A 148 -7.01 10.63 -4.95
C LEU A 148 -5.67 9.88 -4.99
N LEU A 149 -5.52 8.89 -5.88
CA LEU A 149 -4.24 8.20 -6.08
C LEU A 149 -3.15 9.15 -6.57
N ILE A 150 -3.45 9.98 -7.58
CA ILE A 150 -2.52 11.00 -8.07
C ILE A 150 -2.13 11.96 -6.95
N ALA A 151 -3.10 12.44 -6.16
CA ALA A 151 -2.85 13.33 -5.03
C ALA A 151 -1.95 12.69 -3.96
N LEU A 152 -2.12 11.40 -3.66
CA LEU A 152 -1.26 10.68 -2.71
C LEU A 152 0.19 10.55 -3.20
N VAL A 153 0.38 10.23 -4.49
CA VAL A 153 1.71 10.16 -5.10
C VAL A 153 2.34 11.56 -5.16
N GLN A 154 1.54 12.58 -5.45
CA GLN A 154 1.98 13.97 -5.40
C GLN A 154 2.41 14.41 -4.01
N PHE A 155 1.69 13.98 -2.98
CA PHE A 155 2.01 14.28 -1.59
C PHE A 155 3.38 13.70 -1.19
N PHE A 156 3.67 12.47 -1.63
CA PHE A 156 4.96 11.84 -1.43
C PHE A 156 6.09 12.61 -2.12
N PHE A 157 5.99 12.84 -3.43
CA PHE A 157 7.04 13.56 -4.17
C PHE A 157 7.19 15.01 -3.73
N GLY A 158 6.09 15.70 -3.42
CA GLY A 158 6.12 17.06 -2.87
C GLY A 158 6.87 17.11 -1.53
N GLY A 159 6.64 16.12 -0.65
CA GLY A 159 7.39 15.96 0.59
C GLY A 159 8.89 15.70 0.37
N VAL A 160 9.24 14.85 -0.60
CA VAL A 160 10.66 14.61 -0.96
C VAL A 160 11.29 15.90 -1.49
N ILE A 161 10.58 16.65 -2.34
CA ILE A 161 11.08 17.91 -2.89
C ILE A 161 11.35 18.93 -1.79
N HIS A 162 10.43 19.03 -0.84
CA HIS A 162 10.53 19.95 0.28
C HIS A 162 11.73 19.66 1.20
N GLN A 163 12.02 18.37 1.42
CA GLN A 163 13.07 17.90 2.32
C GLN A 163 14.47 17.83 1.67
N THR A 164 14.59 18.23 0.39
CA THR A 164 15.83 18.05 -0.37
C THR A 164 16.17 19.30 -1.16
N ALA A 165 17.41 19.39 -1.66
CA ALA A 165 17.84 20.47 -2.54
C ALA A 165 17.15 20.46 -3.93
N THR A 166 16.24 19.52 -4.18
CA THR A 166 15.57 19.37 -5.50
C THR A 166 14.58 20.50 -5.82
N LYS A 167 14.18 21.27 -4.80
CA LYS A 167 13.28 22.43 -4.91
C LYS A 167 13.73 23.47 -5.95
N ASP A 168 15.03 23.66 -6.14
CA ASP A 168 15.58 24.73 -6.99
C ASP A 168 16.08 24.21 -8.37
N VAL A 169 15.98 22.90 -8.62
CA VAL A 169 16.72 22.24 -9.71
C VAL A 169 16.11 22.45 -11.10
N CYS A 170 14.79 22.56 -11.21
CA CYS A 170 14.11 22.77 -12.50
C CYS A 170 13.77 24.25 -12.76
N GLY A 171 14.74 25.12 -12.46
CA GLY A 171 14.66 26.58 -12.51
C GLY A 171 13.90 27.18 -11.33
N MET A 172 14.21 28.43 -10.96
CA MET A 172 13.42 29.28 -10.07
C MET A 172 12.09 29.72 -10.72
N GLY A 173 11.42 28.81 -11.44
CA GLY A 173 9.98 28.85 -11.67
C GLY A 173 9.36 30.11 -12.31
N GLU A 174 10.06 30.85 -13.17
CA GLU A 174 9.40 31.99 -13.85
C GLU A 174 8.20 31.55 -14.72
N ASN A 175 8.12 30.26 -15.13
CA ASN A 175 7.00 29.71 -15.90
C ASN A 175 6.60 28.28 -15.47
N ILE A 176 5.29 27.98 -15.50
CA ILE A 176 4.73 26.62 -15.44
C ILE A 176 5.04 25.93 -16.77
N ASN A 177 6.30 25.61 -17.00
CA ASN A 177 6.75 24.91 -18.19
C ASN A 177 6.77 23.40 -17.93
N ILE A 178 6.31 22.65 -18.94
CA ILE A 178 6.41 21.18 -19.00
C ILE A 178 7.89 20.76 -18.99
N LEU A 179 8.78 21.64 -19.46
CA LEU A 179 10.21 21.38 -19.53
C LEU A 179 10.91 21.83 -18.25
N CYS A 180 11.88 21.03 -17.81
CA CYS A 180 12.77 21.36 -16.69
C CYS A 180 13.97 22.15 -17.24
N ASN A 181 14.16 23.38 -16.76
CA ASN A 181 15.34 24.17 -17.09
C ASN A 181 16.46 23.82 -16.11
N THR A 182 17.47 23.11 -16.60
CA THR A 182 18.67 22.74 -15.82
C THR A 182 19.88 23.53 -16.29
N ALA A 183 20.99 23.45 -15.56
CA ALA A 183 22.27 24.01 -16.02
C ALA A 183 22.72 23.49 -17.41
N ASN A 184 22.25 22.30 -17.80
CA ASN A 184 22.53 21.66 -19.09
C ASN A 184 21.48 21.98 -20.17
N GLY A 185 20.65 23.00 -19.94
CA GLY A 185 19.58 23.43 -20.83
C GLY A 185 18.20 22.88 -20.46
N ILE A 186 17.24 23.16 -21.34
CA ILE A 186 15.83 22.82 -21.19
C ILE A 186 15.60 21.38 -21.66
N GLN A 187 15.19 20.50 -20.75
CA GLN A 187 15.01 19.08 -21.02
C GLN A 187 13.61 18.61 -20.61
N PHE A 188 13.05 17.66 -21.36
CA PHE A 188 11.78 17.00 -21.01
C PHE A 188 11.99 15.93 -19.93
N TRP A 189 13.05 15.14 -20.00
CA TRP A 189 13.41 14.20 -18.94
C TRP A 189 14.89 14.38 -18.58
N PRO A 190 15.17 15.13 -17.50
CA PRO A 190 16.54 15.40 -17.08
C PRO A 190 17.30 14.13 -16.69
N SER A 191 18.63 14.18 -16.71
CA SER A 191 19.48 13.05 -16.29
C SER A 191 19.63 12.93 -14.77
N SER A 192 19.49 14.02 -14.01
CA SER A 192 19.64 13.96 -12.54
C SER A 192 18.35 13.53 -11.85
N VAL A 193 18.47 12.61 -10.89
CA VAL A 193 17.34 12.11 -10.07
C VAL A 193 16.55 13.25 -9.43
N ALA A 194 17.27 14.26 -8.93
CA ALA A 194 16.70 15.48 -8.37
C ALA A 194 15.73 16.20 -9.32
N ALA A 195 16.16 16.40 -10.57
CA ALA A 195 15.38 17.06 -11.60
C ALA A 195 14.24 16.17 -12.12
N GLN A 196 14.45 14.85 -12.17
CA GLN A 196 13.41 13.88 -12.53
C GLN A 196 12.28 13.85 -11.51
N ILE A 197 12.59 13.86 -10.20
CA ILE A 197 11.57 13.93 -9.12
C ILE A 197 10.73 15.20 -9.26
N HIS A 198 11.38 16.35 -9.45
CA HIS A 198 10.68 17.62 -9.63
C HIS A 198 9.83 17.62 -10.92
N SER A 199 10.36 17.11 -12.04
CA SER A 199 9.60 17.00 -13.30
C SER A 199 8.39 16.08 -13.16
N LEU A 200 8.54 14.94 -12.48
CA LEU A 200 7.45 13.99 -12.22
C LEU A 200 6.34 14.63 -11.37
N HIS A 201 6.69 15.39 -10.34
CA HIS A 201 5.72 16.17 -9.56
C HIS A 201 4.95 17.17 -10.44
N LYS A 202 5.61 17.85 -11.39
CA LYS A 202 4.93 18.72 -12.37
C LYS A 202 3.97 17.94 -13.28
N TYR A 203 4.41 16.81 -13.82
CA TYR A 203 3.60 15.98 -14.74
C TYR A 203 2.37 15.39 -14.07
N LEU A 204 2.51 14.90 -12.85
CA LEU A 204 1.37 14.43 -12.06
C LEU A 204 0.38 15.56 -11.78
N GLY A 205 0.83 16.82 -11.71
CA GLY A 205 -0.04 17.98 -11.48
C GLY A 205 -0.89 18.29 -12.71
N ILE A 206 -0.27 18.20 -13.89
CA ILE A 206 -0.98 18.30 -15.18
C ILE A 206 -1.96 17.14 -15.34
N LEU A 207 -1.54 15.91 -15.02
CA LEU A 207 -2.42 14.74 -15.08
C LEU A 207 -3.62 14.89 -14.13
N PHE A 208 -3.42 15.44 -12.94
CA PHE A 208 -4.51 15.76 -12.01
C PHE A 208 -5.49 16.75 -12.64
N LEU A 209 -5.00 17.83 -13.25
CA LEU A 209 -5.85 18.82 -13.93
C LEU A 209 -6.66 18.18 -15.07
N LEU A 210 -6.03 17.37 -15.93
CA LEU A 210 -6.72 16.67 -17.01
C LEU A 210 -7.80 15.73 -16.47
N THR A 211 -7.49 15.00 -15.40
CA THR A 211 -8.45 14.10 -14.74
C THR A 211 -9.61 14.88 -14.12
N LEU A 212 -9.34 16.05 -13.52
CA LEU A 212 -10.35 16.94 -12.96
C LEU A 212 -11.30 17.46 -14.04
N ILE A 213 -10.77 17.86 -15.21
CA ILE A 213 -11.60 18.30 -16.35
C ILE A 213 -12.53 17.17 -16.80
N VAL A 214 -12.00 15.95 -16.97
CA VAL A 214 -12.83 14.79 -17.35
C VAL A 214 -13.85 14.45 -16.27
N TYR A 215 -13.49 14.55 -14.99
CA TYR A 215 -14.41 14.41 -13.88
C TYR A 215 -15.59 15.40 -14.00
N LEU A 216 -15.32 16.69 -14.24
CA LEU A 216 -16.35 17.72 -14.38
C LEU A 216 -17.34 17.42 -15.52
N PHE A 217 -16.88 16.86 -16.63
CA PHE A 217 -17.78 16.39 -17.69
C PHE A 217 -18.57 15.15 -17.26
N SER A 218 -17.92 14.20 -16.58
CA SER A 218 -18.53 12.93 -16.17
C SER A 218 -19.67 13.09 -15.16
N ILE A 219 -19.65 14.16 -14.37
CA ILE A 219 -20.64 14.41 -13.31
C ILE A 219 -21.89 15.13 -13.78
N ILE A 220 -21.92 15.71 -14.98
CA ILE A 220 -23.07 16.50 -15.47
C ILE A 220 -24.37 15.69 -15.37
N LYS A 221 -24.36 14.44 -15.87
CA LYS A 221 -25.53 13.55 -15.82
C LYS A 221 -25.93 13.21 -14.38
N THR A 222 -24.95 12.95 -13.53
CA THR A 222 -25.19 12.67 -12.11
C THR A 222 -25.80 13.90 -11.43
N ALA A 223 -25.25 15.08 -11.63
CA ALA A 223 -25.75 16.33 -11.05
C ALA A 223 -27.21 16.61 -11.45
N LEU A 224 -27.55 16.41 -12.74
CA LEU A 224 -28.92 16.56 -13.26
C LEU A 224 -29.92 15.55 -12.67
N SER A 225 -29.45 14.39 -12.20
CA SER A 225 -30.29 13.36 -11.58
C SER A 225 -30.54 13.59 -10.08
N LEU A 226 -29.80 14.50 -9.45
CA LEU A 226 -29.86 14.74 -8.01
C LEU A 226 -30.81 15.91 -7.70
N HIS A 227 -31.57 15.77 -6.61
CA HIS A 227 -32.48 16.80 -6.12
C HIS A 227 -32.27 17.07 -4.63
N GLY A 228 -32.81 18.19 -4.13
CA GLY A 228 -32.87 18.50 -2.71
C GLY A 228 -31.52 18.52 -1.99
N ARG A 229 -31.44 17.82 -0.84
CA ARG A 229 -30.24 17.79 0.00
C ARG A 229 -29.07 17.08 -0.66
N ALA A 230 -29.32 16.00 -1.41
CA ALA A 230 -28.29 15.25 -2.11
C ALA A 230 -27.57 16.12 -3.16
N PHE A 231 -28.34 16.90 -3.95
CA PHE A 231 -27.78 17.86 -4.90
C PHE A 231 -26.93 18.94 -4.21
N LYS A 232 -27.43 19.54 -3.12
CA LYS A 232 -26.69 20.57 -2.38
C LYS A 232 -25.36 20.04 -1.84
N GLN A 233 -25.35 18.86 -1.24
CA GLN A 233 -24.13 18.22 -0.73
C GLN A 233 -23.13 17.92 -1.85
N PHE A 234 -23.60 17.29 -2.93
CA PHE A 234 -22.77 16.92 -4.08
C PHE A 234 -22.17 18.14 -4.78
N SER A 235 -23.00 19.16 -5.02
CA SER A 235 -22.60 20.41 -5.65
C SER A 235 -21.59 21.17 -4.79
N PHE A 236 -21.79 21.20 -3.47
CA PHE A 236 -20.84 21.81 -2.54
C PHE A 236 -19.48 21.09 -2.58
N LEU A 237 -19.44 19.76 -2.48
CA LEU A 237 -18.19 19.00 -2.53
C LEU A 237 -17.47 19.18 -3.87
N SER A 238 -18.19 19.06 -4.99
CA SER A 238 -17.59 19.23 -6.33
C SER A 238 -17.10 20.66 -6.58
N SER A 239 -17.86 21.67 -6.19
CA SER A 239 -17.47 23.08 -6.37
C SER A 239 -16.30 23.46 -5.47
N SER A 240 -16.30 22.99 -4.21
CA SER A 240 -15.17 23.23 -3.29
C SER A 240 -13.88 22.54 -3.75
N LEU A 241 -13.94 21.35 -4.37
CA LEU A 241 -12.77 20.74 -5.00
C LEU A 241 -12.16 21.63 -6.08
N VAL A 242 -12.99 22.17 -6.99
CA VAL A 242 -12.54 23.07 -8.06
C VAL A 242 -11.95 24.35 -7.48
N ILE A 243 -12.63 24.98 -6.51
CA ILE A 243 -12.16 26.22 -5.87
C ILE A 243 -10.82 25.99 -5.17
N LEU A 244 -10.70 24.93 -4.37
CA LEU A 244 -9.45 24.59 -3.69
C LEU A 244 -8.32 24.35 -4.68
N PHE A 245 -8.59 23.64 -5.78
CA PHE A 245 -7.60 23.39 -6.82
C PHE A 245 -7.15 24.67 -7.55
N LEU A 246 -8.08 25.59 -7.86
CA LEU A 246 -7.76 26.87 -8.47
C LEU A 246 -6.90 27.75 -7.55
N ILE A 247 -7.25 27.80 -6.26
CA ILE A 247 -6.43 28.50 -5.24
C ILE A 247 -5.05 27.84 -5.15
N HIS A 248 -4.97 26.51 -5.17
CA HIS A 248 -3.72 25.77 -5.14
C HIS A 248 -2.84 26.05 -6.35
N LEU A 249 -3.41 26.11 -7.56
CA LEU A 249 -2.69 26.43 -8.79
C LEU A 249 -2.15 27.88 -8.77
N PHE A 250 -2.96 28.83 -8.29
CA PHE A 250 -2.52 30.21 -8.12
C PHE A 250 -1.42 30.34 -7.06
N ASN A 251 -1.58 29.65 -5.93
CA ASN A 251 -0.59 29.59 -4.86
C ASN A 251 0.73 29.00 -5.34
N ALA A 252 0.68 27.89 -6.10
CA ALA A 252 1.86 27.30 -6.72
C ALA A 252 2.57 28.32 -7.63
N LYS A 253 1.83 29.03 -8.50
CA LYS A 253 2.43 30.08 -9.34
C LYS A 253 3.13 31.18 -8.52
N ARG A 254 2.54 31.59 -7.39
CA ARG A 254 3.10 32.62 -6.50
C ARG A 254 4.32 32.14 -5.72
N LEU A 255 4.34 30.88 -5.30
CA LEU A 255 5.49 30.25 -4.67
C LEU A 255 6.76 30.39 -5.54
N PHE A 256 6.60 30.42 -6.85
CA PHE A 256 7.71 30.57 -7.79
C PHE A 256 8.15 32.02 -8.07
N LEU A 257 7.38 33.03 -7.64
CA LEU A 257 7.64 34.45 -7.98
C LEU A 257 8.18 35.28 -6.81
N LEU A 258 8.23 34.75 -5.59
CA LEU A 258 8.54 35.51 -4.37
C LEU A 258 9.72 34.89 -3.61
N THR A 259 10.52 35.75 -2.97
CA THR A 259 11.73 35.39 -2.21
C THR A 259 11.44 34.81 -0.83
N ASP A 260 10.29 35.11 -0.21
CA ASP A 260 9.85 34.52 1.06
C ASP A 260 8.94 33.30 0.81
N THR A 261 9.56 32.12 0.68
CA THR A 261 8.89 30.92 0.17
C THR A 261 8.16 30.09 1.25
N THR A 262 8.55 30.19 2.52
CA THR A 262 8.10 29.27 3.59
C THR A 262 6.57 29.27 3.77
N TYR A 263 5.93 30.43 3.89
CA TYR A 263 4.47 30.49 4.09
C TYR A 263 3.68 29.98 2.89
N PHE A 264 4.15 30.24 1.67
CA PHE A 264 3.50 29.74 0.44
C PHE A 264 3.67 28.22 0.29
N GLN A 265 4.79 27.64 0.74
CA GLN A 265 5.00 26.18 0.81
C GLN A 265 4.04 25.54 1.80
N VAL A 266 3.90 26.11 3.00
CA VAL A 266 2.97 25.60 4.01
C VAL A 266 1.52 25.73 3.54
N LEU A 267 1.17 26.82 2.86
CA LEU A 267 -0.15 26.98 2.24
C LEU A 267 -0.37 25.96 1.10
N HIS A 268 0.65 25.67 0.28
CA HIS A 268 0.59 24.64 -0.75
C HIS A 268 0.30 23.27 -0.13
N LEU A 269 1.04 22.90 0.92
CA LEU A 269 0.82 21.67 1.67
C LEU A 269 -0.59 21.59 2.27
N LEU A 270 -1.05 22.65 2.93
CA LEU A 270 -2.39 22.70 3.53
C LEU A 270 -3.49 22.51 2.48
N LEU A 271 -3.39 23.22 1.35
CA LEU A 271 -4.34 23.10 0.25
C LEU A 271 -4.33 21.68 -0.36
N ALA A 272 -3.15 21.06 -0.52
CA ALA A 272 -3.05 19.68 -0.97
C ALA A 272 -3.73 18.69 -0.01
N VAL A 273 -3.61 18.88 1.30
CA VAL A 273 -4.34 18.10 2.32
C VAL A 273 -5.85 18.31 2.18
N LEU A 274 -6.31 19.56 2.04
CA LEU A 274 -7.74 19.87 1.92
C LEU A 274 -8.35 19.30 0.63
N ILE A 275 -7.65 19.37 -0.49
CA ILE A 275 -8.05 18.73 -1.76
C ILE A 275 -8.20 17.22 -1.57
N SER A 276 -7.21 16.58 -0.94
CA SER A 276 -7.21 15.14 -0.72
C SER A 276 -8.35 14.71 0.23
N LEU A 277 -8.61 15.47 1.28
CA LEU A 277 -9.76 15.23 2.17
C LEU A 277 -11.09 15.41 1.43
N ASN A 278 -11.21 16.44 0.58
CA ASN A 278 -12.40 16.66 -0.24
C ASN A 278 -12.68 15.47 -1.17
N LEU A 279 -11.65 14.95 -1.85
CA LEU A 279 -11.75 13.76 -2.69
C LEU A 279 -12.20 12.52 -1.88
N ILE A 280 -11.70 12.34 -0.66
CA ILE A 280 -12.16 11.26 0.23
C ILE A 280 -13.64 11.43 0.56
N PHE A 281 -14.07 12.62 0.96
CA PHE A 281 -15.48 12.90 1.25
C PHE A 281 -16.37 12.64 0.04
N LEU A 282 -15.95 13.08 -1.14
CA LEU A 282 -16.66 12.89 -2.39
C LEU A 282 -16.75 11.39 -2.77
N PHE A 283 -15.67 10.64 -2.61
CA PHE A 283 -15.65 9.19 -2.85
C PHE A 283 -16.59 8.45 -1.89
N GLN A 284 -16.55 8.78 -0.60
CA GLN A 284 -17.47 8.22 0.41
C GLN A 284 -18.92 8.61 0.15
N TRP A 285 -19.15 9.85 -0.30
CA TRP A 285 -20.48 10.31 -0.68
C TRP A 285 -21.05 9.46 -1.82
N PHE A 286 -20.26 9.16 -2.86
CA PHE A 286 -20.69 8.27 -3.94
C PHE A 286 -21.07 6.87 -3.44
N ILE A 287 -20.24 6.26 -2.59
CA ILE A 287 -20.51 4.92 -2.04
C ILE A 287 -21.82 4.91 -1.23
N LYS A 288 -21.96 5.86 -0.30
CA LYS A 288 -23.16 5.95 0.55
C LYS A 288 -24.41 6.27 -0.28
N PHE A 289 -24.26 7.06 -1.36
CA PHE A 289 -25.36 7.37 -2.27
C PHE A 289 -25.86 6.11 -2.99
N GLU A 290 -24.93 5.31 -3.53
CA GLU A 290 -25.23 4.04 -4.20
C GLU A 290 -25.86 3.04 -3.23
N GLU A 291 -25.34 2.92 -2.01
CA GLU A 291 -25.88 2.02 -0.99
C GLU A 291 -27.33 2.36 -0.63
N VAL A 292 -27.62 3.65 -0.37
CA VAL A 292 -28.96 4.09 0.06
C VAL A 292 -29.97 4.07 -1.09
N ASN A 293 -29.58 4.48 -2.29
CA ASN A 293 -30.52 4.72 -3.39
C ASN A 293 -30.55 3.62 -4.45
N LEU A 294 -29.47 2.86 -4.61
CA LEU A 294 -29.33 1.79 -5.61
C LEU A 294 -29.25 0.39 -4.99
N GLY A 295 -29.28 0.30 -3.66
CA GLY A 295 -29.29 -0.98 -2.92
C GLY A 295 -27.92 -1.65 -2.80
N GLY A 296 -26.84 -0.96 -3.18
CA GLY A 296 -25.48 -1.48 -3.06
C GLY A 296 -24.47 -0.75 -3.95
N TYR A 297 -23.18 -1.05 -3.72
CA TYR A 297 -22.06 -0.49 -4.46
C TYR A 297 -22.16 -0.82 -5.96
N GLN A 298 -22.07 0.20 -6.81
CA GLN A 298 -22.09 0.02 -8.27
C GLN A 298 -20.67 -0.16 -8.81
N HIS A 299 -20.37 -1.35 -9.31
CA HIS A 299 -19.10 -1.61 -9.95
C HIS A 299 -19.03 -0.92 -11.32
N THR A 300 -17.87 -0.32 -11.61
CA THR A 300 -17.55 0.19 -12.94
C THR A 300 -16.73 -0.83 -13.70
N PHE A 301 -16.70 -0.72 -15.04
CA PHE A 301 -15.81 -1.53 -15.86
C PHE A 301 -14.34 -1.41 -15.42
N ALA A 302 -13.88 -0.20 -15.09
CA ALA A 302 -12.50 0.01 -14.61
C ALA A 302 -12.25 -0.64 -13.24
N SER A 303 -13.19 -0.50 -12.29
CA SER A 303 -13.11 -1.13 -10.98
C SER A 303 -13.09 -2.66 -11.08
N ASP A 304 -13.96 -3.24 -11.93
CA ASP A 304 -13.98 -4.67 -12.16
C ASP A 304 -12.69 -5.15 -12.84
N MET A 305 -12.18 -4.47 -13.88
CA MET A 305 -10.90 -4.81 -14.51
C MET A 305 -9.70 -4.68 -13.57
N LEU A 306 -9.68 -3.66 -12.70
CA LEU A 306 -8.66 -3.50 -11.67
C LEU A 306 -8.75 -4.63 -10.62
N SER A 307 -9.96 -5.08 -10.28
CA SER A 307 -10.17 -6.17 -9.32
C SER A 307 -9.53 -7.49 -9.78
N LEU A 308 -9.50 -7.75 -11.10
CA LEU A 308 -8.88 -8.95 -11.68
C LEU A 308 -7.38 -9.02 -11.40
N THR A 309 -6.72 -7.86 -11.27
CA THR A 309 -5.28 -7.76 -11.00
C THR A 309 -4.90 -8.10 -9.56
N LYS A 310 -5.90 -8.24 -8.67
CA LYS A 310 -5.74 -8.54 -7.22
C LYS A 310 -4.70 -7.63 -6.55
N PRO A 311 -4.90 -6.29 -6.50
CA PRO A 311 -3.87 -5.33 -6.06
C PRO A 311 -3.34 -5.58 -4.64
N ARG A 312 -4.18 -6.10 -3.73
CA ARG A 312 -3.74 -6.46 -2.36
C ARG A 312 -2.73 -7.61 -2.36
N LEU A 313 -2.93 -8.60 -3.23
CA LEU A 313 -1.98 -9.69 -3.41
C LEU A 313 -0.69 -9.17 -4.06
N GLY A 314 -0.82 -8.31 -5.06
CA GLY A 314 0.31 -7.63 -5.68
C GLY A 314 1.19 -6.89 -4.67
N LEU A 315 0.59 -6.14 -3.73
CA LEU A 315 1.34 -5.44 -2.69
C LEU A 315 2.14 -6.39 -1.79
N LEU A 316 1.58 -7.56 -1.45
CA LEU A 316 2.29 -8.59 -0.68
C LEU A 316 3.49 -9.14 -1.46
N VAL A 317 3.32 -9.40 -2.77
CA VAL A 317 4.41 -9.85 -3.64
C VAL A 317 5.50 -8.78 -3.78
N VAL A 318 5.11 -7.51 -3.93
CA VAL A 318 6.08 -6.40 -3.97
C VAL A 318 6.86 -6.31 -2.66
N SER A 319 6.23 -6.57 -1.50
CA SER A 319 6.94 -6.55 -0.22
C SER A 319 8.04 -7.60 -0.13
N THR A 320 7.84 -8.80 -0.70
CA THR A 320 8.87 -9.85 -0.70
C THR A 320 9.96 -9.58 -1.74
N ILE A 321 9.63 -8.96 -2.89
CA ILE A 321 10.64 -8.44 -3.82
C ILE A 321 11.53 -7.41 -3.10
N ILE A 322 10.92 -6.45 -2.39
CA ILE A 322 11.65 -5.44 -1.63
C ILE A 322 12.55 -6.09 -0.57
N SER A 323 12.10 -7.13 0.14
CA SER A 323 12.96 -7.85 1.07
C SER A 323 14.21 -8.43 0.41
N GLY A 324 14.09 -9.02 -0.78
CA GLY A 324 15.24 -9.52 -1.54
C GLY A 324 16.20 -8.41 -2.00
N ILE A 325 15.66 -7.24 -2.36
CA ILE A 325 16.44 -6.05 -2.69
C ILE A 325 17.22 -5.56 -1.46
N LEU A 326 16.54 -5.37 -0.33
CA LEU A 326 17.14 -4.84 0.90
C LEU A 326 18.24 -5.74 1.44
N LEU A 327 18.06 -7.07 1.36
CA LEU A 327 19.07 -8.05 1.74
C LEU A 327 20.36 -7.98 0.93
N THR A 328 20.33 -7.29 -0.21
CA THR A 328 21.55 -7.11 -1.00
C THR A 328 22.50 -6.08 -0.41
N GLY A 329 22.00 -5.11 0.35
CA GLY A 329 22.84 -4.11 1.02
C GLY A 329 23.54 -3.13 0.07
N GLU A 330 23.20 -3.12 -1.23
CA GLU A 330 23.81 -2.23 -2.22
C GLU A 330 22.97 -0.99 -2.50
N TYR A 331 23.63 0.07 -2.95
CA TYR A 331 22.96 1.28 -3.41
C TYR A 331 22.31 1.04 -4.77
N ILE A 332 21.06 1.48 -4.91
CA ILE A 332 20.30 1.36 -6.15
C ILE A 332 19.71 2.72 -6.49
N ASP A 333 19.80 3.10 -7.76
CA ASP A 333 19.14 4.29 -8.27
C ASP A 333 17.62 4.21 -8.03
N PHE A 334 17.04 5.30 -7.53
CA PHE A 334 15.63 5.34 -7.16
C PHE A 334 14.70 5.07 -8.34
N PHE A 335 14.97 5.63 -9.51
CA PHE A 335 14.11 5.45 -10.68
C PHE A 335 14.26 4.07 -11.29
N TYR A 336 15.48 3.52 -11.31
CA TYR A 336 15.71 2.12 -11.66
C TYR A 336 14.89 1.19 -10.75
N LEU A 337 14.97 1.39 -9.43
CA LEU A 337 14.23 0.58 -8.45
C LEU A 337 12.71 0.66 -8.67
N VAL A 338 12.16 1.88 -8.79
CA VAL A 338 10.72 2.07 -9.03
C VAL A 338 10.29 1.40 -10.33
N ASN A 339 11.04 1.56 -11.41
CA ASN A 339 10.75 0.92 -12.69
C ASN A 339 10.80 -0.61 -12.58
N ALA A 340 11.81 -1.17 -11.92
CA ALA A 340 11.94 -2.60 -11.72
C ALA A 340 10.75 -3.19 -10.93
N LEU A 341 10.30 -2.49 -9.88
CA LEU A 341 9.11 -2.87 -9.11
C LEU A 341 7.83 -2.75 -9.95
N VAL A 342 7.68 -1.68 -10.75
CA VAL A 342 6.55 -1.49 -11.65
C VAL A 342 6.48 -2.60 -12.71
N PHE A 343 7.60 -2.93 -13.37
CA PHE A 343 7.60 -3.98 -14.39
C PHE A 343 7.34 -5.36 -13.79
N SER A 344 7.90 -5.63 -12.60
CA SER A 344 7.63 -6.87 -11.86
C SER A 344 6.15 -6.99 -11.46
N ILE A 345 5.52 -5.92 -10.98
CA ILE A 345 4.10 -5.96 -10.61
C ILE A 345 3.19 -6.14 -11.83
N LEU A 346 3.55 -5.63 -13.02
CA LEU A 346 2.78 -5.89 -14.24
C LEU A 346 2.70 -7.39 -14.56
N ILE A 347 3.78 -8.14 -14.35
CA ILE A 347 3.81 -9.61 -14.52
C ILE A 347 2.87 -10.27 -13.50
N VAL A 348 2.89 -9.82 -12.24
CA VAL A 348 1.99 -10.34 -11.18
C VAL A 348 0.53 -10.04 -11.51
N MET A 349 0.22 -8.79 -11.89
CA MET A 349 -1.12 -8.36 -12.29
C MET A 349 -1.64 -9.14 -13.50
N SER A 350 -0.74 -9.50 -14.42
CA SER A 350 -1.06 -10.37 -15.55
C SER A 350 -1.44 -11.78 -15.09
N ALA A 351 -0.59 -12.40 -14.26
CA ALA A 351 -0.80 -13.74 -13.73
C ALA A 351 -2.13 -13.85 -12.98
N THR A 352 -2.47 -12.86 -12.15
CA THR A 352 -3.72 -12.84 -11.39
C THR A 352 -4.94 -12.62 -12.29
N THR A 353 -4.82 -11.78 -13.32
CA THR A 353 -5.91 -11.53 -14.28
C THR A 353 -6.22 -12.77 -15.11
N ILE A 354 -5.20 -13.44 -15.65
CA ILE A 354 -5.39 -14.67 -16.44
C ILE A 354 -5.84 -15.82 -15.54
N ASN A 355 -5.36 -15.89 -14.30
CA ASN A 355 -5.89 -16.85 -13.32
C ASN A 355 -7.39 -16.65 -13.09
N CYS A 356 -7.87 -15.40 -12.91
CA CYS A 356 -9.31 -15.15 -12.81
C CYS A 356 -10.07 -15.59 -14.07
N TYR A 357 -9.48 -15.46 -15.26
CA TYR A 357 -10.05 -15.96 -16.52
C TYR A 357 -10.09 -17.50 -16.59
N MET A 358 -9.03 -18.19 -16.17
CA MET A 358 -8.97 -19.65 -16.17
C MET A 358 -9.90 -20.30 -15.13
N GLU A 359 -10.29 -19.54 -14.10
CA GLU A 359 -11.04 -20.04 -12.96
C GLU A 359 -12.50 -19.61 -12.92
N ILE A 360 -13.07 -19.11 -14.03
CA ILE A 360 -14.45 -18.61 -14.07
C ILE A 360 -15.45 -19.61 -13.48
N ASP A 361 -15.41 -20.86 -13.96
CA ASP A 361 -16.36 -21.91 -13.52
C ASP A 361 -16.09 -22.35 -12.07
N VAL A 362 -14.82 -22.38 -11.66
CA VAL A 362 -14.43 -22.77 -10.29
C VAL A 362 -14.86 -21.70 -9.30
N ASP A 363 -14.56 -20.44 -9.61
CA ASP A 363 -14.91 -19.30 -8.78
C ASP A 363 -16.43 -19.10 -8.69
N ALA A 364 -17.22 -19.51 -9.71
CA ALA A 364 -18.69 -19.46 -9.68
C ALA A 364 -19.31 -20.39 -8.63
N ASN A 365 -18.62 -21.47 -8.26
CA ASN A 365 -19.13 -22.48 -7.34
C ASN A 365 -18.79 -22.20 -5.86
N MET A 366 -17.81 -21.34 -5.58
CA MET A 366 -17.40 -21.04 -4.20
C MET A 366 -18.09 -19.78 -3.67
N VAL A 367 -18.62 -19.87 -2.44
CA VAL A 367 -19.35 -18.78 -1.77
C VAL A 367 -18.55 -17.48 -1.74
N ARG A 368 -17.23 -17.57 -1.54
CA ARG A 368 -16.33 -16.41 -1.41
C ARG A 368 -16.05 -15.70 -2.74
N THR A 369 -16.25 -16.36 -3.88
CA THR A 369 -15.74 -15.89 -5.17
C THR A 369 -16.78 -15.75 -6.25
N LYS A 370 -17.97 -16.31 -6.06
CA LYS A 370 -19.09 -16.26 -7.02
C LYS A 370 -19.50 -14.84 -7.42
N ASP A 371 -19.30 -13.85 -6.54
CA ASP A 371 -19.64 -12.45 -6.79
C ASP A 371 -18.51 -11.64 -7.47
N ARG A 372 -17.39 -12.28 -7.84
CA ARG A 372 -16.29 -11.63 -8.58
C ARG A 372 -16.74 -11.22 -9.99
N ALA A 373 -15.99 -10.30 -10.60
CA ALA A 373 -16.36 -9.66 -11.87
C ALA A 373 -16.63 -10.63 -13.03
N LEU A 374 -15.82 -11.69 -13.18
CA LEU A 374 -15.99 -12.67 -14.27
C LEU A 374 -17.08 -13.72 -13.96
N PRO A 375 -17.09 -14.41 -12.80
CA PRO A 375 -18.16 -15.36 -12.47
C PRO A 375 -19.56 -14.73 -12.45
N ALA A 376 -19.67 -13.48 -11.97
CA ALA A 376 -20.94 -12.75 -11.95
C ALA A 376 -21.34 -12.16 -13.31
N GLY A 377 -20.56 -12.39 -14.38
CA GLY A 377 -20.85 -11.93 -15.73
C GLY A 377 -20.76 -10.40 -15.94
N ARG A 378 -20.17 -9.64 -15.01
CA ARG A 378 -20.03 -8.17 -15.13
C ARG A 378 -19.01 -7.74 -16.17
N VAL A 379 -18.02 -8.59 -16.45
CA VAL A 379 -16.98 -8.37 -17.46
C VAL A 379 -16.95 -9.53 -18.45
N LYS A 380 -16.88 -9.23 -19.75
CA LYS A 380 -16.69 -10.27 -20.78
C LYS A 380 -15.30 -10.92 -20.64
N PRO A 381 -15.17 -12.25 -20.68
CA PRO A 381 -13.89 -12.95 -20.48
C PRO A 381 -12.76 -12.51 -21.41
N ILE A 382 -13.08 -12.13 -22.65
CA ILE A 382 -12.09 -11.64 -23.62
C ILE A 382 -11.32 -10.40 -23.13
N TYR A 383 -11.95 -9.50 -22.37
CA TYR A 383 -11.27 -8.32 -21.86
C TYR A 383 -10.21 -8.68 -20.80
N ALA A 384 -10.50 -9.67 -19.96
CA ALA A 384 -9.53 -10.19 -18.99
C ALA A 384 -8.34 -10.85 -19.70
N LEU A 385 -8.60 -11.64 -20.75
CA LEU A 385 -7.54 -12.28 -21.53
C LEU A 385 -6.62 -11.26 -22.22
N ILE A 386 -7.21 -10.23 -22.87
CA ILE A 386 -6.45 -9.15 -23.52
C ILE A 386 -5.62 -8.37 -22.49
N GLN A 387 -6.23 -7.95 -21.37
CA GLN A 387 -5.53 -7.23 -20.30
C GLN A 387 -4.36 -8.07 -19.77
N GLY A 388 -4.61 -9.35 -19.48
CA GLY A 388 -3.60 -10.28 -19.01
C GLY A 388 -2.38 -10.32 -19.93
N TRP A 389 -2.57 -10.64 -21.20
CA TRP A 389 -1.44 -10.76 -22.13
C TRP A 389 -0.70 -9.45 -22.40
N ILE A 390 -1.42 -8.33 -22.50
CA ILE A 390 -0.78 -7.01 -22.63
C ILE A 390 0.12 -6.72 -21.43
N LEU A 391 -0.39 -6.93 -20.21
CA LEU A 391 0.39 -6.74 -18.99
C LEU A 391 1.61 -7.65 -18.92
N PHE A 392 1.48 -8.92 -19.37
CA PHE A 392 2.62 -9.84 -19.42
C PHE A 392 3.68 -9.39 -20.41
N ILE A 393 3.29 -9.10 -21.66
CA ILE A 393 4.23 -8.72 -22.72
C ILE A 393 4.96 -7.43 -22.34
N VAL A 394 4.24 -6.42 -21.87
CA VAL A 394 4.83 -5.15 -21.43
C VAL A 394 5.72 -5.35 -20.22
N GLY A 395 5.25 -6.05 -19.18
CA GLY A 395 6.01 -6.29 -17.95
C GLY A 395 7.28 -7.12 -18.19
N PHE A 396 7.19 -8.19 -18.98
CA PHE A 396 8.30 -9.05 -19.34
C PHE A 396 9.35 -8.31 -20.18
N LEU A 397 8.95 -7.69 -21.29
CA LEU A 397 9.89 -6.98 -22.16
C LEU A 397 10.53 -5.79 -21.44
N ALA A 398 9.76 -5.05 -20.64
CA ALA A 398 10.32 -3.95 -19.87
C ALA A 398 11.32 -4.43 -18.82
N THR A 399 11.03 -5.54 -18.11
CA THR A 399 11.99 -6.16 -17.18
C THR A 399 13.24 -6.64 -17.92
N TYR A 400 13.07 -7.26 -19.09
CA TYR A 400 14.18 -7.79 -19.89
C TYR A 400 15.14 -6.70 -20.38
N PHE A 401 14.62 -5.59 -20.91
CA PHE A 401 15.42 -4.52 -21.50
C PHE A 401 15.90 -3.47 -20.51
N PHE A 402 15.12 -3.16 -19.46
CA PHE A 402 15.41 -2.06 -18.53
C PHE A 402 15.84 -2.50 -17.13
N VAL A 403 15.77 -3.81 -16.82
CA VAL A 403 16.22 -4.36 -15.54
C VAL A 403 17.35 -5.35 -15.81
N ASN A 404 17.02 -6.61 -16.12
CA ASN A 404 17.97 -7.62 -16.62
C ASN A 404 17.22 -8.89 -17.07
N THR A 405 17.96 -9.78 -17.73
CA THR A 405 17.43 -11.05 -18.24
C THR A 405 17.05 -12.04 -17.12
N ALA A 406 17.83 -12.15 -16.04
CA ALA A 406 17.57 -13.11 -14.97
C ALA A 406 16.22 -12.85 -14.28
N THR A 407 15.96 -11.60 -13.89
CA THR A 407 14.69 -11.17 -13.30
C THR A 407 13.52 -11.40 -14.25
N ALA A 408 13.69 -11.11 -15.54
CA ALA A 408 12.64 -11.31 -16.55
C ALA A 408 12.28 -12.79 -16.71
N LEU A 409 13.28 -13.68 -16.80
CA LEU A 409 13.06 -15.12 -16.92
C LEU A 409 12.45 -15.73 -15.66
N LEU A 410 12.85 -15.26 -14.47
CA LEU A 410 12.21 -15.63 -13.21
C LEU A 410 10.73 -15.21 -13.18
N GLY A 411 10.42 -13.98 -13.60
CA GLY A 411 9.04 -13.50 -13.72
C GLY A 411 8.21 -14.34 -14.70
N ALA A 412 8.78 -14.69 -15.86
CA ALA A 412 8.14 -15.59 -16.81
C ALA A 412 7.92 -17.00 -16.23
N LEU A 413 8.92 -17.55 -15.55
CA LEU A 413 8.81 -18.85 -14.89
C LEU A 413 7.68 -18.85 -13.86
N ALA A 414 7.60 -17.82 -13.00
CA ALA A 414 6.51 -17.66 -12.03
C ALA A 414 5.15 -17.57 -12.73
N PHE A 415 5.04 -16.76 -13.79
CA PHE A 415 3.82 -16.61 -14.58
C PHE A 415 3.35 -17.94 -15.20
N PHE A 416 4.23 -18.65 -15.92
CA PHE A 416 3.85 -19.87 -16.63
C PHE A 416 3.60 -21.05 -15.67
N SER A 417 4.43 -21.21 -14.63
CA SER A 417 4.23 -22.25 -13.61
C SER A 417 2.93 -22.06 -12.83
N TYR A 418 2.57 -20.82 -12.49
CA TYR A 418 1.33 -20.51 -11.80
C TYR A 418 0.09 -20.82 -12.67
N LEU A 419 0.11 -20.37 -13.93
CA LEU A 419 -1.05 -20.47 -14.82
C LEU A 419 -1.21 -21.84 -15.46
N TYR A 420 -0.15 -22.40 -16.03
CA TYR A 420 -0.26 -23.59 -16.89
C TYR A 420 0.10 -24.88 -16.18
N VAL A 421 0.69 -24.82 -14.97
CA VAL A 421 1.02 -26.01 -14.18
C VAL A 421 0.16 -26.05 -12.92
N TYR A 422 0.29 -25.07 -12.02
CA TYR A 422 -0.42 -25.05 -10.74
C TYR A 422 -1.95 -24.95 -10.90
N THR A 423 -2.45 -23.97 -11.67
CA THR A 423 -3.89 -23.69 -11.77
C THR A 423 -4.71 -24.90 -12.29
N PRO A 424 -4.28 -25.67 -13.30
CA PRO A 424 -4.93 -26.92 -13.69
C PRO A 424 -4.72 -28.05 -12.67
N MET A 425 -3.52 -28.14 -12.07
CA MET A 425 -3.16 -29.25 -11.19
C MET A 425 -3.96 -29.26 -9.89
N LYS A 426 -4.34 -28.09 -9.35
CA LYS A 426 -5.11 -28.02 -8.08
C LYS A 426 -6.51 -28.63 -8.16
N ARG A 427 -7.05 -28.80 -9.38
CA ARG A 427 -8.30 -29.57 -9.61
C ARG A 427 -8.07 -31.07 -9.71
N LYS A 428 -6.83 -31.50 -9.90
CA LYS A 428 -6.46 -32.91 -10.18
C LYS A 428 -5.78 -33.60 -9.00
N SER A 429 -4.98 -32.87 -8.20
CA SER A 429 -4.18 -33.48 -7.14
C SER A 429 -3.88 -32.53 -5.99
N PRO A 430 -3.88 -33.01 -4.73
CA PRO A 430 -3.41 -32.23 -3.58
C PRO A 430 -1.92 -31.86 -3.69
N ALA A 431 -1.12 -32.59 -4.49
CA ALA A 431 0.28 -32.27 -4.75
C ALA A 431 0.47 -30.92 -5.49
N ALA A 432 -0.61 -30.34 -6.03
CA ALA A 432 -0.58 -28.98 -6.57
C ALA A 432 -0.06 -27.94 -5.56
N LEU A 433 -0.18 -28.21 -4.26
CA LEU A 433 0.40 -27.41 -3.20
C LEU A 433 1.90 -27.13 -3.43
N PHE A 434 2.69 -28.16 -3.76
CA PHE A 434 4.14 -28.01 -3.96
C PHE A 434 4.47 -27.22 -5.22
N VAL A 435 3.74 -27.49 -6.31
CA VAL A 435 3.91 -26.74 -7.56
C VAL A 435 3.50 -25.29 -7.37
N GLY A 436 2.44 -25.03 -6.60
CA GLY A 436 1.97 -23.69 -6.27
C GLY A 436 2.93 -22.89 -5.39
N ALA A 437 3.81 -23.55 -4.63
CA ALA A 437 4.85 -22.89 -3.85
C ALA A 437 5.99 -22.34 -4.73
N LEU A 438 6.22 -22.90 -5.94
CA LEU A 438 7.24 -22.40 -6.86
C LEU A 438 7.05 -20.92 -7.25
N PRO A 439 5.91 -20.50 -7.85
CA PRO A 439 5.72 -19.10 -8.25
C PRO A 439 5.67 -18.15 -7.05
N GLY A 440 5.31 -18.65 -5.87
CA GLY A 440 5.29 -17.85 -4.64
C GLY A 440 6.68 -17.61 -4.02
N ALA A 441 7.65 -18.48 -4.30
CA ALA A 441 9.01 -18.38 -3.81
C ALA A 441 9.95 -17.56 -4.72
N ILE A 442 9.57 -17.34 -5.98
CA ILE A 442 10.35 -16.57 -6.95
C ILE A 442 10.47 -15.06 -6.63
N PRO A 443 9.45 -14.35 -6.11
CA PRO A 443 9.52 -12.90 -5.90
C PRO A 443 10.73 -12.36 -5.11
N PRO A 444 11.15 -12.91 -3.94
CA PRO A 444 12.36 -12.43 -3.28
C PRO A 444 13.63 -12.68 -4.09
N VAL A 445 13.68 -13.75 -4.91
CA VAL A 445 14.77 -14.03 -5.86
C VAL A 445 14.82 -12.97 -6.95
N MET A 446 13.64 -12.58 -7.48
CA MET A 446 13.52 -11.42 -8.37
C MET A 446 14.08 -10.17 -7.69
N GLY A 447 13.77 -9.96 -6.41
CA GLY A 447 14.35 -8.88 -5.60
C GLY A 447 15.87 -8.87 -5.61
N ARG A 448 16.51 -10.00 -5.29
CA ARG A 448 17.98 -10.15 -5.33
C ARG A 448 18.54 -9.86 -6.73
N THR A 449 17.97 -10.50 -7.75
CA THR A 449 18.44 -10.37 -9.14
C THR A 449 18.20 -8.98 -9.75
N ILE A 450 17.24 -8.18 -9.26
CA ILE A 450 17.09 -6.77 -9.69
C ILE A 450 18.38 -5.98 -9.43
N VAL A 451 19.10 -6.34 -8.36
CA VAL A 451 20.33 -5.68 -7.92
C VAL A 451 21.56 -6.36 -8.53
N THR A 452 21.68 -7.68 -8.37
CA THR A 452 22.89 -8.42 -8.75
C THR A 452 22.94 -8.81 -10.23
N GLY A 453 21.79 -8.91 -10.89
CA GLY A 453 21.67 -9.43 -12.26
C GLY A 453 21.82 -10.95 -12.40
N GLU A 454 22.11 -11.68 -11.32
CA GLU A 454 22.39 -13.12 -11.34
C GLU A 454 21.78 -13.88 -10.15
N ILE A 455 21.63 -15.21 -10.30
CA ILE A 455 21.09 -16.10 -9.25
C ILE A 455 22.27 -16.69 -8.47
N ASP A 456 22.52 -16.15 -7.28
CA ASP A 456 23.59 -16.56 -6.38
C ASP A 456 23.09 -17.45 -5.21
N GLY A 457 23.99 -17.78 -4.28
CA GLY A 457 23.67 -18.61 -3.12
C GLY A 457 22.57 -18.01 -2.23
N LEU A 458 22.59 -16.69 -2.02
CA LEU A 458 21.57 -15.99 -1.22
C LEU A 458 20.21 -16.01 -1.93
N ALA A 459 20.17 -15.88 -3.26
CA ALA A 459 18.96 -16.00 -4.06
C ALA A 459 18.33 -17.41 -3.92
N ILE A 460 19.16 -18.47 -3.95
CA ILE A 460 18.72 -19.86 -3.75
C ILE A 460 18.21 -20.09 -2.32
N LEU A 461 18.89 -19.51 -1.32
CA LEU A 461 18.44 -19.57 0.07
C LEU A 461 17.07 -18.90 0.24
N LEU A 462 16.88 -17.70 -0.31
CA LEU A 462 15.62 -16.97 -0.25
C LEU A 462 14.48 -17.75 -0.92
N PHE A 463 14.75 -18.32 -2.10
CA PHE A 463 13.81 -19.23 -2.75
C PHE A 463 13.43 -20.39 -1.82
N THR A 464 14.43 -21.04 -1.23
CA THR A 464 14.25 -22.22 -0.37
C THR A 464 13.40 -21.89 0.86
N ILE A 465 13.70 -20.79 1.57
CA ILE A 465 12.95 -20.36 2.74
C ILE A 465 11.49 -20.09 2.37
N LEU A 466 11.24 -19.31 1.31
CA LEU A 466 9.86 -18.99 0.92
C LEU A 466 9.10 -20.22 0.41
N PHE A 467 9.73 -21.06 -0.40
CA PHE A 467 9.13 -22.30 -0.91
C PHE A 467 8.71 -23.22 0.24
N ILE A 468 9.61 -23.45 1.20
CA ILE A 468 9.35 -24.31 2.34
C ILE A 468 8.28 -23.70 3.25
N TRP A 469 8.35 -22.39 3.54
CA TRP A 469 7.40 -21.70 4.41
C TRP A 469 5.95 -21.79 3.90
N GLN A 470 5.77 -21.71 2.58
CA GLN A 470 4.44 -21.76 1.97
C GLN A 470 3.71 -23.08 2.18
N ILE A 471 4.44 -24.20 2.27
CA ILE A 471 3.83 -25.53 2.36
C ILE A 471 3.01 -25.70 3.65
N PRO A 472 3.57 -25.57 4.87
CA PRO A 472 2.80 -25.71 6.09
C PRO A 472 1.80 -24.55 6.27
N HIS A 473 2.11 -23.35 5.77
CA HIS A 473 1.18 -22.21 5.74
C HIS A 473 -0.10 -22.55 4.96
N PHE A 474 0.04 -23.07 3.74
CA PHE A 474 -1.09 -23.43 2.89
C PHE A 474 -1.81 -24.71 3.37
N MET A 475 -1.10 -25.65 4.01
CA MET A 475 -1.74 -26.76 4.70
C MET A 475 -2.66 -26.26 5.82
N ALA A 476 -2.20 -25.31 6.64
CA ALA A 476 -2.97 -24.76 7.74
C ALA A 476 -4.27 -24.06 7.28
N ILE A 477 -4.20 -23.19 6.25
CA ILE A 477 -5.40 -22.56 5.68
C ILE A 477 -6.35 -23.57 5.04
N SER A 478 -5.83 -24.65 4.44
CA SER A 478 -6.66 -25.69 3.82
C SER A 478 -7.49 -26.49 4.83
N ILE A 479 -7.04 -26.59 6.09
CA ILE A 479 -7.77 -27.31 7.15
C ILE A 479 -9.11 -26.63 7.43
N TYR A 480 -9.14 -25.30 7.59
CA TYR A 480 -10.36 -24.59 7.96
C TYR A 480 -11.15 -24.01 6.78
N HIS A 481 -10.63 -24.09 5.55
CA HIS A 481 -11.38 -23.83 4.31
C HIS A 481 -11.74 -25.10 3.53
N LYS A 482 -11.63 -26.27 4.17
CA LYS A 482 -11.89 -27.60 3.57
C LYS A 482 -13.20 -27.64 2.78
N HIS A 483 -14.31 -27.19 3.37
CA HIS A 483 -15.62 -27.21 2.72
C HIS A 483 -15.71 -26.30 1.47
N ASP A 484 -15.24 -25.06 1.55
CA ASP A 484 -15.22 -24.10 0.41
C ASP A 484 -14.39 -24.68 -0.76
N TYR A 485 -13.26 -25.33 -0.47
CA TYR A 485 -12.46 -26.00 -1.49
C TYR A 485 -13.15 -27.22 -2.11
N ALA A 486 -13.94 -27.96 -1.34
CA ALA A 486 -14.72 -29.08 -1.87
C ALA A 486 -15.81 -28.60 -2.84
N GLU A 487 -16.50 -27.50 -2.52
CA GLU A 487 -17.50 -26.86 -3.41
C GLU A 487 -16.90 -26.42 -4.74
N GLY A 488 -15.67 -25.89 -4.73
CA GLY A 488 -14.92 -25.52 -5.94
C GLY A 488 -14.23 -26.68 -6.67
N ASP A 489 -14.43 -27.94 -6.26
CA ASP A 489 -13.72 -29.12 -6.80
C ASP A 489 -12.18 -28.99 -6.73
N ILE A 490 -11.68 -28.28 -5.71
CA ILE A 490 -10.25 -28.09 -5.45
C ILE A 490 -9.76 -29.23 -4.53
N LYS A 491 -8.74 -29.94 -5.00
CA LYS A 491 -8.15 -31.08 -4.28
C LYS A 491 -7.10 -30.55 -3.30
N VAL A 492 -7.44 -30.52 -2.00
CA VAL A 492 -6.52 -30.13 -0.93
C VAL A 492 -6.20 -31.30 0.00
N TYR A 493 -5.06 -31.22 0.68
CA TYR A 493 -4.55 -32.27 1.57
C TYR A 493 -5.57 -32.82 2.59
N PRO A 494 -6.35 -31.97 3.31
CA PRO A 494 -7.34 -32.44 4.28
C PRO A 494 -8.49 -33.29 3.72
N HIS A 495 -8.65 -33.38 2.39
CA HIS A 495 -9.61 -34.27 1.74
C HIS A 495 -9.10 -35.71 1.61
N PHE A 496 -7.78 -35.92 1.59
CA PHE A 496 -7.16 -37.21 1.23
C PHE A 496 -6.34 -37.83 2.37
N TYR A 497 -5.92 -37.02 3.34
CA TYR A 497 -5.02 -37.46 4.40
C TYR A 497 -5.66 -37.30 5.78
N SER A 498 -5.32 -38.22 6.69
CA SER A 498 -5.78 -38.16 8.08
C SER A 498 -5.19 -36.96 8.82
N ILE A 499 -5.87 -36.51 9.88
CA ILE A 499 -5.41 -35.45 10.76
C ILE A 499 -3.99 -35.75 11.28
N THR A 500 -3.69 -36.99 11.68
CA THR A 500 -2.35 -37.39 12.13
C THR A 500 -1.28 -37.15 11.05
N LYS A 501 -1.55 -37.52 9.80
CA LYS A 501 -0.61 -37.25 8.69
C LYS A 501 -0.43 -35.75 8.47
N MET A 502 -1.50 -34.96 8.58
CA MET A 502 -1.43 -33.50 8.47
C MET A 502 -0.55 -32.88 9.56
N LYS A 503 -0.73 -33.29 10.83
CA LYS A 503 0.11 -32.84 11.95
C LYS A 503 1.60 -33.13 11.71
N ILE A 504 1.92 -34.36 11.29
CA ILE A 504 3.29 -34.77 10.94
C ILE A 504 3.84 -33.95 9.79
N CYS A 505 3.09 -33.79 8.69
CA CYS A 505 3.54 -33.01 7.54
C CYS A 505 3.82 -31.54 7.93
N ILE A 506 2.91 -30.89 8.66
CA ILE A 506 3.11 -29.50 9.10
C ILE A 506 4.34 -29.39 9.98
N ALA A 507 4.52 -30.29 10.95
CA ALA A 507 5.69 -30.28 11.83
C ALA A 507 7.01 -30.49 11.06
N VAL A 508 7.06 -31.48 10.16
CA VAL A 508 8.25 -31.76 9.34
C VAL A 508 8.62 -30.56 8.46
N TRP A 509 7.65 -29.97 7.76
CA TRP A 509 7.95 -28.80 6.93
C TRP A 509 8.32 -27.56 7.77
N THR A 510 7.76 -27.40 8.97
CA THR A 510 8.18 -26.33 9.89
C THR A 510 9.60 -26.56 10.41
N PHE A 511 9.99 -27.81 10.64
CA PHE A 511 11.36 -28.15 11.02
C PHE A 511 12.36 -27.89 9.87
N LEU A 512 12.01 -28.29 8.64
CA LEU A 512 12.83 -28.00 7.46
C LEU A 512 12.95 -26.49 7.22
N LEU A 513 11.88 -25.73 7.50
CA LEU A 513 11.91 -24.27 7.47
C LEU A 513 12.95 -23.73 8.46
N ALA A 514 12.92 -24.22 9.70
CA ALA A 514 13.88 -23.84 10.73
C ALA A 514 15.33 -24.12 10.30
N LEU A 515 15.60 -25.29 9.72
CA LEU A 515 16.93 -25.63 9.20
C LEU A 515 17.36 -24.68 8.07
N SER A 516 16.47 -24.42 7.11
CA SER A 516 16.77 -23.52 5.99
C SER A 516 17.05 -22.09 6.49
N ALA A 517 16.25 -21.56 7.41
CA ALA A 517 16.41 -20.22 7.95
C ALA A 517 17.70 -20.06 8.77
N VAL A 518 18.06 -21.05 9.57
CA VAL A 518 19.32 -21.05 10.35
C VAL A 518 20.54 -21.21 9.42
N SER A 519 20.40 -21.96 8.32
CA SER A 519 21.48 -22.12 7.35
C SER A 519 21.94 -20.82 6.70
N GLY A 520 21.12 -19.76 6.74
CA GLY A 520 21.50 -18.44 6.24
C GLY A 520 22.76 -17.85 6.85
N TYR A 521 23.13 -18.29 8.06
CA TYR A 521 24.43 -17.95 8.66
C TYR A 521 25.61 -18.33 7.75
N PHE A 522 25.50 -19.40 6.96
CA PHE A 522 26.54 -19.87 6.05
C PHE A 522 26.48 -19.27 4.64
N PHE A 523 25.47 -18.45 4.34
CA PHE A 523 25.24 -17.81 3.03
C PHE A 523 25.33 -16.28 3.17
N ASP A 524 26.52 -15.79 3.51
CA ASP A 524 26.88 -14.37 3.59
C ASP A 524 26.20 -13.51 4.68
N LEU A 525 25.22 -14.03 5.42
CA LEU A 525 24.61 -13.29 6.54
C LEU A 525 25.47 -13.32 7.83
N ASN A 526 26.40 -14.29 7.98
CA ASN A 526 27.53 -14.45 8.92
C ASN A 526 27.53 -13.76 10.33
N SER A 527 26.40 -13.34 10.86
CA SER A 527 26.26 -12.61 12.12
C SER A 527 25.79 -13.51 13.25
N LYS A 528 26.48 -13.45 14.39
CA LYS A 528 26.09 -14.18 15.62
C LYS A 528 24.72 -13.73 16.13
N ASN A 529 24.41 -12.44 16.00
CA ASN A 529 23.13 -11.89 16.44
C ASN A 529 21.99 -12.47 15.59
N PHE A 530 22.17 -12.52 14.27
CA PHE A 530 21.24 -13.18 13.37
C PHE A 530 21.06 -14.67 13.71
N PHE A 531 22.16 -15.41 13.90
CA PHE A 531 22.10 -16.84 14.19
C PHE A 531 21.29 -17.15 15.46
N ILE A 532 21.56 -16.45 16.56
CA ILE A 532 20.84 -16.64 17.83
C ILE A 532 19.37 -16.25 17.68
N ALA A 533 19.08 -15.09 17.08
CA ALA A 533 17.71 -14.62 16.89
C ALA A 533 16.91 -15.57 15.97
N SER A 534 17.54 -16.05 14.91
CA SER A 534 16.96 -17.03 13.97
C SER A 534 16.62 -18.33 14.70
N ILE A 535 17.51 -18.88 15.52
CA ILE A 535 17.22 -20.09 16.32
C ILE A 535 16.01 -19.89 17.24
N ILE A 536 15.93 -18.75 17.93
CA ILE A 536 14.82 -18.48 18.86
C ILE A 536 13.48 -18.39 18.12
N VAL A 537 13.41 -17.58 17.06
CA VAL A 537 12.17 -17.39 16.29
C VAL A 537 11.72 -18.69 15.63
N ASN A 538 12.66 -19.44 15.05
CA ASN A 538 12.38 -20.74 14.44
C ASN A 538 11.95 -21.79 15.48
N GLY A 539 12.61 -21.82 16.64
CA GLY A 539 12.28 -22.74 17.73
C GLY A 539 10.88 -22.49 18.28
N LEU A 540 10.50 -21.23 18.49
CA LEU A 540 9.15 -20.86 18.95
C LEU A 540 8.08 -21.24 17.92
N PHE A 541 8.32 -20.97 16.63
CA PHE A 541 7.37 -21.32 15.58
C PHE A 541 7.26 -22.84 15.36
N PHE A 542 8.38 -23.57 15.48
CA PHE A 542 8.37 -25.02 15.46
C PHE A 542 7.63 -25.60 16.67
N ALA A 543 7.81 -25.05 17.87
CA ALA A 543 7.06 -25.46 19.06
C ALA A 543 5.54 -25.26 18.87
N GLN A 544 5.11 -24.15 18.24
CA GLN A 544 3.72 -23.94 17.87
C GLN A 544 3.19 -25.04 16.93
N SER A 545 4.02 -25.55 16.01
CA SER A 545 3.65 -26.67 15.14
C SER A 545 3.38 -27.97 15.94
N LEU A 546 4.20 -28.22 16.97
CA LEU A 546 4.12 -29.41 17.81
C LEU A 546 2.92 -29.41 18.76
N GLN A 547 2.37 -28.25 19.10
CA GLN A 547 1.15 -28.14 19.91
C GLN A 547 -0.02 -28.93 19.32
N SER A 548 -0.06 -29.09 17.99
CA SER A 548 -1.11 -29.87 17.32
C SER A 548 -1.18 -31.32 17.77
N PHE A 549 -0.08 -31.92 18.23
CA PHE A 549 -0.06 -33.33 18.66
C PHE A 549 -0.78 -33.58 19.98
N PHE A 550 -1.04 -32.52 20.76
CA PHE A 550 -1.77 -32.60 22.04
C PHE A 550 -3.26 -32.27 21.91
N ILE A 551 -3.77 -32.12 20.69
CA ILE A 551 -5.16 -31.76 20.41
C ILE A 551 -5.87 -32.95 19.77
N ASP A 552 -6.87 -33.51 20.43
CA ASP A 552 -7.58 -34.70 19.95
C ASP A 552 -8.91 -34.39 19.27
N ASP A 553 -9.54 -33.25 19.56
CA ASP A 553 -10.81 -32.84 18.97
C ASP A 553 -10.66 -32.00 17.70
N GLU A 554 -11.61 -32.14 16.78
CA GLU A 554 -11.56 -31.47 15.47
C GLU A 554 -11.73 -29.95 15.56
N GLU A 555 -12.58 -29.47 16.48
CA GLU A 555 -12.85 -28.04 16.64
C GLU A 555 -11.61 -27.27 17.10
N SER A 556 -10.92 -27.78 18.14
CA SER A 556 -9.67 -27.22 18.63
C SER A 556 -8.54 -27.36 17.60
N TYR A 557 -8.54 -28.43 16.79
CA TYR A 557 -7.56 -28.58 15.71
C TYR A 557 -7.75 -27.53 14.61
N VAL A 558 -8.99 -27.23 14.23
CA VAL A 558 -9.34 -26.14 13.31
C VAL A 558 -8.95 -24.78 13.89
N ALA A 559 -9.19 -24.56 15.19
CA ALA A 559 -8.78 -23.34 15.89
C ALA A 559 -7.24 -23.18 15.90
N TRP A 560 -6.51 -24.26 16.20
CA TRP A 560 -5.04 -24.28 16.13
C TRP A 560 -4.54 -24.01 14.71
N ALA A 561 -5.14 -24.61 13.68
CA ALA A 561 -4.73 -24.37 12.29
C ALA A 561 -4.88 -22.89 11.89
N ARG A 562 -5.94 -22.22 12.38
CA ARG A 562 -6.11 -20.77 12.22
C ARG A 562 -5.02 -19.98 12.96
N GLN A 563 -4.68 -20.37 14.19
CA GLN A 563 -3.60 -19.73 14.96
C GLN A 563 -2.23 -19.92 14.30
N TYR A 564 -1.92 -21.13 13.82
CA TYR A 564 -0.69 -21.44 13.10
C TYR A 564 -0.61 -20.63 11.80
N PHE A 565 -1.70 -20.53 11.03
CA PHE A 565 -1.77 -19.69 9.84
C PHE A 565 -1.42 -18.22 10.15
N TRP A 566 -2.02 -17.62 11.17
CA TRP A 566 -1.67 -16.25 11.59
C TRP A 566 -0.23 -16.15 12.11
N GLY A 567 0.22 -17.15 12.88
CA GLY A 567 1.61 -17.26 13.34
C GLY A 567 2.59 -17.23 12.17
N SER A 568 2.31 -17.98 11.11
CA SER A 568 3.15 -18.02 9.90
C SER A 568 3.19 -16.70 9.13
N ILE A 569 2.09 -15.92 9.14
CA ILE A 569 2.03 -14.56 8.56
C ILE A 569 2.91 -13.58 9.33
N ILE A 570 3.02 -13.74 10.66
CA ILE A 570 3.88 -12.90 11.51
C ILE A 570 5.34 -13.35 11.42
N TYR A 571 5.56 -14.67 11.41
CA TYR A 571 6.87 -15.30 11.39
C TYR A 571 7.70 -14.87 10.16
N LEU A 572 7.12 -14.87 8.96
CA LEU A 572 7.90 -14.60 7.75
C LEU A 572 8.47 -13.16 7.70
N PRO A 573 7.67 -12.08 7.88
CA PRO A 573 8.21 -10.73 7.96
C PRO A 573 9.20 -10.56 9.10
N LEU A 574 8.98 -11.22 10.24
CA LEU A 574 9.91 -11.19 11.36
C LEU A 574 11.26 -11.81 10.95
N LEU A 575 11.27 -13.01 10.37
CA LEU A 575 12.48 -13.67 9.90
C LEU A 575 13.21 -12.81 8.85
N LEU A 576 12.51 -12.31 7.84
CA LEU A 576 13.11 -11.45 6.80
C LEU A 576 13.68 -10.17 7.42
N SER A 577 13.02 -9.59 8.42
CA SER A 577 13.55 -8.43 9.15
C SER A 577 14.82 -8.78 9.93
N LEU A 578 14.87 -9.94 10.59
CA LEU A 578 16.09 -10.40 11.25
C LEU A 578 17.23 -10.59 10.23
N MET A 579 16.93 -11.17 9.07
CA MET A 579 17.91 -11.32 7.99
C MET A 579 18.39 -9.96 7.46
N ILE A 580 17.56 -8.91 7.45
CA ILE A 580 17.95 -7.58 6.92
C ILE A 580 18.72 -6.76 7.95
N PHE A 581 18.29 -6.77 9.22
CA PHE A 581 18.79 -5.84 10.23
C PHE A 581 19.85 -6.43 11.16
N LEU A 582 19.97 -7.76 11.22
CA LEU A 582 20.93 -8.43 12.11
C LEU A 582 22.03 -9.20 11.37
N SER A 583 21.94 -9.38 10.05
CA SER A 583 23.06 -9.84 9.22
C SER A 583 24.08 -8.73 9.07
#